data_AF-A0A914C5T9-F1
#
_entry.id   AF-A0A914C5T9-F1
#
_cell.length_a   1.000
_cell.length_b   1.000
_cell.length_c   1.000
_cell.angle_alpha   90.00
_cell.angle_beta   90.00
_cell.angle_gamma   90.00
#
_symmetry.space_group_name_H-M   'P 1'
#
loop_
_entity.id
_entity.type
_entity.pdbx_description
1 polymer ?
#
loop_
_entity_poly.entity_id
_entity_poly.type
_entity_poly.pdbx_seq_one_letter_code
_entity_poly.pdbx_strand_id
1 'polypeptide(L)'
;MHDRGLQLAIYEDVGTKTCAGYPGSWGNEDIDAQTFSDWGVDYLKYDGCNLDWTQFFVGFTRMRDALSKVNKSIIYSIEYASQYLPSEQRDQVSN
;
A
#
# COMPACT_ATOMS: atom_id res chain seq x y z
N MET A 1 -21.24 -1.50 4.07
CA MET A 1 -20.78 -1.95 2.74
C MET A 1 -20.89 -3.45 2.63
N HIS A 2 -20.23 -4.18 3.55
CA HIS A 2 -20.25 -5.64 3.57
C HIS A 2 -21.65 -6.26 3.74
N ASP A 3 -22.56 -5.64 4.49
CA ASP A 3 -23.97 -6.12 4.62
C ASP A 3 -24.72 -6.19 3.28
N ARG A 4 -24.20 -5.52 2.24
CA ARG A 4 -24.75 -5.53 0.87
C ARG A 4 -23.93 -6.40 -0.09
N GLY A 5 -22.98 -7.20 0.42
CA GLY A 5 -22.09 -8.03 -0.38
C GLY A 5 -21.00 -7.26 -1.14
N LEU A 6 -20.71 -6.02 -0.75
CA LEU A 6 -19.70 -5.17 -1.40
C LEU A 6 -18.40 -5.09 -0.57
N GLN A 7 -17.27 -4.92 -1.24
CA GLN A 7 -15.93 -4.77 -0.65
C GLN A 7 -15.53 -3.30 -0.45
N LEU A 8 -14.83 -3.00 0.64
CA LEU A 8 -14.34 -1.67 0.97
C LEU A 8 -12.90 -1.48 0.49
N ALA A 9 -12.67 -0.46 -0.34
CA ALA A 9 -11.33 -0.06 -0.75
C ALA A 9 -10.88 1.22 -0.01
N ILE A 10 -9.58 1.32 0.26
CA ILE A 10 -8.94 2.53 0.76
C ILE A 10 -7.75 2.92 -0.13
N TYR A 11 -7.31 4.15 0.03
CA TYR A 11 -6.16 4.73 -0.64
C TYR A 11 -5.14 5.16 0.42
N GLU A 12 -3.87 4.90 0.16
CA GLU A 12 -2.78 5.51 0.90
C GLU A 12 -1.54 5.65 0.00
N ASP A 13 -0.48 6.26 0.51
CA ASP A 13 0.77 6.52 -0.21
C ASP A 13 1.99 6.00 0.56
N VAL A 14 2.94 5.40 -0.15
CA VAL A 14 4.21 4.90 0.41
C VAL A 14 5.11 6.01 0.95
N GLY A 15 4.96 7.24 0.44
CA GLY A 15 5.78 8.38 0.80
C GLY A 15 5.35 9.05 2.11
N THR A 16 5.98 10.19 2.39
CA THR A 16 5.68 10.97 3.60
C THR A 16 4.33 11.69 3.53
N LYS A 17 3.79 11.86 2.33
CA LYS A 17 2.49 12.46 2.05
C LYS A 17 1.89 11.84 0.80
N THR A 18 0.56 11.78 0.76
CA THR A 18 -0.16 11.46 -0.48
C THR A 18 0.08 12.50 -1.57
N CYS A 19 -0.25 12.16 -2.81
CA CYS A 19 -0.18 13.10 -3.93
C CYS A 19 -0.99 14.40 -3.70
N ALA A 20 -2.06 14.34 -2.89
CA ALA A 20 -2.87 15.51 -2.53
C ALA A 20 -2.41 16.22 -1.24
N GLY A 21 -1.30 15.79 -0.63
CA GLY A 21 -0.67 16.44 0.52
C GLY A 21 -1.18 15.99 1.90
N TYR A 22 -1.98 14.93 1.98
CA TYR A 22 -2.39 14.29 3.25
C TYR A 22 -1.24 13.44 3.81
N PRO A 23 -1.26 13.02 5.09
CA PRO A 23 -0.24 12.11 5.64
C PRO A 23 -0.12 10.83 4.81
N GLY A 24 1.10 10.36 4.58
CA GLY A 24 1.38 9.06 3.96
C GLY A 24 1.96 8.06 4.96
N SER A 25 2.16 6.83 4.52
CA SER A 25 2.50 5.68 5.38
C SER A 25 3.99 5.46 5.63
N TRP A 26 4.89 6.28 5.09
CA TRP A 26 6.34 6.07 5.25
C TRP A 26 6.75 5.94 6.74
N GLY A 27 7.24 4.76 7.12
CA GLY A 27 7.67 4.44 8.48
C GLY A 27 6.53 4.09 9.46
N ASN A 28 5.28 4.06 9.01
CA ASN A 28 4.09 3.71 9.79
C ASN A 28 3.35 2.49 9.21
N GLU A 29 3.98 1.73 8.31
CA GLU A 29 3.33 0.71 7.49
C GLU A 29 2.64 -0.37 8.34
N ASP A 30 3.26 -0.83 9.44
CA ASP A 30 2.68 -1.81 10.35
C ASP A 30 1.43 -1.27 11.09
N ILE A 31 1.42 0.01 11.47
CA ILE A 31 0.29 0.65 12.16
C ILE A 31 -0.88 0.85 11.19
N ASP A 32 -0.57 1.32 9.99
CA ASP A 32 -1.58 1.60 8.98
C ASP A 32 -2.21 0.30 8.47
N ALA A 33 -1.41 -0.75 8.21
CA ALA A 33 -1.92 -2.07 7.84
C ALA A 33 -2.85 -2.64 8.92
N GLN A 34 -2.48 -2.55 10.20
CA GLN A 34 -3.35 -2.99 11.29
C GLN A 34 -4.65 -2.18 11.33
N THR A 35 -4.56 -0.86 11.15
CA THR A 35 -5.73 0.03 11.10
C THR A 35 -6.68 -0.35 9.97
N PHE A 36 -6.15 -0.63 8.78
CA PHE A 36 -6.96 -1.05 7.62
C PHE A 36 -7.65 -2.39 7.88
N SER A 37 -6.95 -3.34 8.51
CA SER A 37 -7.50 -4.63 8.92
C SER A 37 -8.66 -4.45 9.92
N ASP A 38 -8.45 -3.62 10.95
CA ASP A 38 -9.44 -3.35 12.00
C ASP A 38 -10.70 -2.67 11.45
N TRP A 39 -10.55 -1.81 10.44
CA TRP A 39 -11.67 -1.16 9.74
C TRP A 39 -12.38 -2.09 8.74
N GLY A 40 -11.82 -3.27 8.47
CA GLY A 40 -12.39 -4.21 7.51
C GLY A 40 -12.17 -3.83 6.05
N VAL A 41 -11.09 -3.11 5.72
CA VAL A 41 -10.69 -2.80 4.34
C VAL A 41 -10.31 -4.07 3.58
N ASP A 42 -10.80 -4.25 2.36
CA ASP A 42 -10.54 -5.41 1.50
C ASP A 42 -9.52 -5.13 0.38
N TYR A 43 -9.24 -3.84 0.10
CA TYR A 43 -8.39 -3.42 -1.00
C TYR A 43 -7.64 -2.14 -0.63
N LEU A 44 -6.32 -2.13 -0.81
CA LEU A 44 -5.47 -0.96 -0.67
C LEU A 44 -4.93 -0.56 -2.04
N LYS A 45 -5.29 0.64 -2.50
CA LYS A 45 -4.52 1.36 -3.52
C LYS A 45 -3.37 2.06 -2.82
N TYR A 46 -2.13 1.76 -3.21
CA TYR A 46 -0.93 2.31 -2.58
C TYR A 46 -0.07 3.05 -3.59
N ASP A 47 0.01 4.36 -3.43
CA ASP A 47 0.62 5.31 -4.38
C ASP A 47 2.09 5.61 -4.06
N GLY A 48 2.76 6.38 -4.92
CA GLY A 48 4.21 6.61 -4.91
C GLY A 48 4.67 8.06 -4.71
N CYS A 49 3.80 9.00 -4.35
CA CYS A 49 4.18 10.42 -4.27
C CYS A 49 5.04 10.72 -3.03
N ASN A 50 5.88 11.76 -3.10
CA ASN A 50 6.68 12.24 -1.95
C ASN A 50 7.57 11.16 -1.27
N LEU A 51 8.01 10.16 -2.05
CA LEU A 51 8.97 9.13 -1.68
C LEU A 51 10.37 9.48 -2.21
N ASP A 52 11.42 9.15 -1.44
CA ASP A 52 12.77 9.03 -1.99
C ASP A 52 12.82 7.81 -2.91
N TRP A 53 12.98 8.01 -4.22
CA TRP A 53 12.97 6.94 -5.22
C TRP A 53 14.02 5.86 -4.99
N THR A 54 15.11 6.13 -4.26
CA THR A 54 16.09 5.10 -3.88
C THR A 54 15.51 4.07 -2.90
N GLN A 55 14.43 4.44 -2.21
CA GLN A 55 13.71 3.63 -1.24
C GLN A 55 12.46 2.94 -1.80
N PHE A 56 12.24 3.01 -3.11
CA PHE A 56 11.04 2.46 -3.75
C PHE A 56 10.73 1.03 -3.28
N PHE A 57 11.67 0.10 -3.49
CA PHE A 57 11.47 -1.29 -3.08
C PHE A 57 11.26 -1.43 -1.58
N VAL A 58 12.01 -0.68 -0.78
CA VAL A 58 11.92 -0.73 0.69
C VAL A 58 10.51 -0.37 1.15
N GLY A 59 9.95 0.75 0.66
CA GLY A 59 8.63 1.21 1.07
C GLY A 59 7.51 0.25 0.66
N PHE A 60 7.49 -0.16 -0.62
CA PHE A 60 6.45 -1.06 -1.12
C PHE A 60 6.55 -2.47 -0.52
N THR A 61 7.76 -2.98 -0.26
CA THR A 61 7.97 -4.24 0.45
C THR A 61 7.55 -4.16 1.92
N ARG A 62 7.80 -3.04 2.61
CA ARG A 62 7.34 -2.86 4.01
C ARG A 62 5.83 -2.94 4.12
N MET A 63 5.09 -2.25 3.25
CA MET A 63 3.62 -2.32 3.27
C MET A 63 3.12 -3.72 2.91
N ARG A 64 3.71 -4.40 1.92
CA ARG A 64 3.39 -5.81 1.63
C ARG A 64 3.56 -6.68 2.88
N ASP A 65 4.73 -6.59 3.51
CA ASP A 65 5.05 -7.40 4.68
C ASP A 65 4.13 -7.07 5.86
N ALA A 66 3.78 -5.79 6.05
CA ALA A 66 2.82 -5.34 7.06
C ALA A 66 1.42 -5.93 6.81
N LEU A 67 0.92 -5.89 5.57
CA LEU A 67 -0.36 -6.49 5.18
C LEU A 67 -0.36 -8.02 5.36
N SER A 68 0.80 -8.69 5.20
CA SER A 68 0.90 -10.14 5.42
C SER A 68 0.75 -10.56 6.89
N LYS A 69 0.95 -9.63 7.85
CA LYS A 69 0.90 -9.90 9.29
C LYS A 69 -0.50 -9.75 9.88
N VAL A 70 -1.42 -9.10 9.17
CA VAL A 70 -2.76 -8.82 9.70
C VAL A 70 -3.74 -9.95 9.38
N ASN A 71 -4.78 -10.10 10.21
CA ASN A 71 -5.73 -11.22 10.10
C ASN A 71 -6.72 -11.12 8.92
N LYS A 72 -6.67 -10.04 8.13
CA LYS A 72 -7.57 -9.82 6.99
C LYS A 72 -6.77 -9.85 5.70
N SER A 73 -7.27 -10.58 4.70
CA SER A 73 -6.73 -10.52 3.35
C SER A 73 -7.12 -9.20 2.70
N ILE A 74 -6.10 -8.40 2.33
CA ILE A 74 -6.25 -7.10 1.69
C ILE A 74 -5.57 -7.19 0.32
N ILE A 75 -6.32 -6.94 -0.75
CA ILE A 75 -5.74 -6.86 -2.09
C ILE A 75 -4.82 -5.65 -2.14
N TYR A 76 -3.56 -5.88 -2.50
CA TYR A 76 -2.53 -4.84 -2.55
C TYR A 76 -2.31 -4.37 -4.00
N SER A 77 -2.78 -3.17 -4.31
CA SER A 77 -2.62 -2.55 -5.61
C SER A 77 -1.55 -1.47 -5.57
N ILE A 78 -0.39 -1.83 -6.08
CA ILE A 78 0.78 -0.95 -6.17
C ILE A 78 0.59 -0.01 -7.36
N GLU A 79 0.47 1.29 -7.09
CA GLU A 79 0.42 2.33 -8.10
C GLU A 79 1.78 3.01 -8.19
N TYR A 80 2.36 2.92 -9.38
CA TYR A 80 3.47 3.72 -9.81
C TYR A 80 3.43 3.77 -11.33
N ALA A 81 4.09 4.76 -11.92
CA ALA A 81 4.25 4.79 -13.35
C ALA A 81 5.14 3.60 -13.79
N SER A 82 4.51 2.56 -14.34
CA SER A 82 5.11 1.31 -14.84
C SER A 82 6.30 1.49 -15.79
N GLN A 83 6.49 2.72 -16.29
CA GLN A 83 7.61 3.18 -17.10
C GLN A 83 8.95 3.26 -16.37
N TYR A 84 8.97 3.29 -15.02
CA TYR A 84 10.21 3.46 -14.25
C TYR A 84 10.78 2.17 -13.64
N LEU A 85 10.04 1.05 -13.68
CA LEU A 85 10.54 -0.23 -13.19
C LEU A 85 11.01 -1.15 -14.33
N PRO A 86 12.28 -1.62 -14.29
CA PRO A 86 12.71 -2.77 -15.07
C PRO A 86 11.76 -3.94 -14.86
N SER A 87 11.41 -4.66 -15.93
CA SER A 87 10.45 -5.78 -15.88
C SER A 87 10.81 -6.84 -14.83
N GLU A 88 12.09 -7.06 -14.60
CA GLU A 88 12.65 -8.04 -13.64
C GLU A 88 12.35 -7.72 -12.18
N GLN A 89 11.99 -6.46 -11.87
CA GLN A 89 11.78 -6.02 -10.49
C GLN A 89 10.30 -5.91 -10.10
N ARG A 90 9.38 -6.14 -11.05
CA ARG A 90 7.93 -6.07 -10.80
C ARG A 90 7.47 -7.14 -9.81
N ASP A 91 8.03 -8.35 -9.92
CA ASP A 91 7.66 -9.49 -9.07
C ASP A 91 8.18 -9.38 -7.63
N GLN A 92 9.09 -8.44 -7.35
CA GLN A 92 9.70 -8.28 -6.01
C GLN A 92 8.77 -7.62 -5.01
N VAL A 93 7.75 -6.90 -5.49
CA VAL A 93 6.82 -6.13 -4.65
C VAL A 93 5.39 -6.69 -4.66
N SER A 94 5.04 -7.52 -5.65
CA SER A 94 3.68 -8.01 -5.88
C SER A 94 3.36 -9.41 -5.33
N ASN A 95 4.37 -10.15 -4.84
CA ASN A 95 4.22 -11.49 -4.26
C ASN A 95 4.29 -11.45 -2.73
#